data_AF-A0A5J6UCP0-F1
#
_entry.id   AF-A0A5J6UCP0-F1
#
_cell.length_a   1.000
_cell.length_b   1.000
_cell.length_c   1.000
_cell.angle_alpha   90.00
_cell.angle_beta   90.00
_cell.angle_gamma   90.00
#
_symmetry.space_group_name_H-M   'P 1'
#
loop_
_entity.id
_entity.type
_entity.pdbx_description
1 polymer ?
#
loop_
_entity_poly.entity_id
_entity_poly.type
_entity_poly.pdbx_seq_one_letter_code
_entity_poly.pdbx_strand_id
1 'polypeptide(L)'
;MPHSRSFSATNFRATDGARSFDSRTSVGISGASAADDMPCPLGRFLRCSPDQRARSALGSLRSGMVRNKPGVAMYAREALDPSRSFWHFIAVHLRRYREAHGMSGQALATALDCDRSTVSRYESATLKIRPAHAEIVDRLWETNNMFANLIGFADRADEGDWLLSLAEFERRATRIRMWEFAVVPGLLQTSDYARAALLAGATNDLEADLDRRMSRKSAVFDRKDPPRITAFLGWAALQQLVGSREIMRAQVAHLVELSEFSHVSIRVLENEAGAHQGLEGPFMLLTVDHRDLAYIEATTRGCFLTDPFDVQEVEVRYESISDRAAPVAPSRAILQAELENLS
;
A
#
# COMPACT_ATOMS: atom_id res chain seq x y z
N MET A 1 4.80 59.35 -7.07
CA MET A 1 6.07 60.09 -6.86
C MET A 1 6.33 60.19 -5.36
N PRO A 2 7.59 60.23 -4.89
CA PRO A 2 8.87 59.90 -5.54
C PRO A 2 9.49 58.65 -4.84
N HIS A 3 10.52 57.93 -5.30
CA HIS A 3 11.78 58.31 -5.91
C HIS A 3 12.31 57.16 -6.78
N SER A 4 12.76 57.53 -7.97
CA SER A 4 13.75 56.83 -8.78
C SER A 4 15.15 56.98 -8.16
N ARG A 5 15.94 55.89 -8.18
CA ARG A 5 17.40 55.96 -8.20
C ARG A 5 17.95 54.92 -9.17
N SER A 6 18.52 55.42 -10.24
CA SER A 6 19.45 54.78 -11.16
C SER A 6 20.89 54.87 -10.61
N PHE A 7 21.86 54.36 -11.40
CA PHE A 7 23.31 54.19 -11.20
C PHE A 7 23.71 52.76 -10.78
N SER A 8 24.70 52.10 -11.36
CA SER A 8 25.47 52.25 -12.60
C SER A 8 26.28 50.97 -12.75
N ALA A 9 26.44 50.50 -13.99
CA ALA A 9 27.38 49.46 -14.34
C ALA A 9 28.82 49.91 -14.08
N THR A 10 29.70 48.96 -13.72
CA THR A 10 31.14 49.08 -13.94
C THR A 10 31.70 47.73 -14.36
N ASN A 11 32.34 47.76 -15.53
CA ASN A 11 33.04 46.67 -16.20
C ASN A 11 34.18 46.11 -15.34
N PHE A 12 34.39 44.79 -15.41
CA PHE A 12 35.74 44.23 -15.31
C PHE A 12 35.99 43.27 -16.46
N ARG A 13 37.07 43.55 -17.19
CA ARG A 13 37.51 42.87 -18.41
C ARG A 13 38.11 41.50 -18.09
N ALA A 14 37.96 40.62 -19.08
CA ALA A 14 38.66 39.37 -19.28
C ALA A 14 40.19 39.52 -19.30
N THR A 15 40.87 38.46 -18.87
CA THR A 15 42.21 38.11 -19.35
C THR A 15 42.17 36.66 -19.84
N ASP A 16 42.55 36.52 -21.10
CA ASP A 16 42.81 35.28 -21.83
C ASP A 16 43.86 34.39 -21.16
N GLY A 17 43.71 33.08 -21.37
CA GLY A 17 44.67 32.07 -20.96
C GLY A 17 44.43 30.73 -21.64
N ALA A 18 44.47 30.71 -22.97
CA ALA A 18 44.49 29.48 -23.76
C ALA A 18 45.81 28.72 -23.56
N ARG A 19 45.74 27.42 -23.27
CA ARG A 19 46.73 26.42 -23.70
C ARG A 19 46.04 25.10 -24.02
N SER A 20 45.94 24.82 -25.32
CA SER A 20 45.86 23.50 -25.90
C SER A 20 47.25 22.84 -25.86
N PHE A 21 47.31 21.54 -25.57
CA PHE A 21 48.31 20.67 -26.19
C PHE A 21 47.77 19.24 -26.28
N ASP A 22 48.09 18.63 -27.40
CA ASP A 22 47.45 17.49 -28.03
C ASP A 22 48.32 16.22 -27.89
N SER A 23 47.65 15.08 -28.01
CA SER A 23 48.10 13.82 -28.62
C SER A 23 49.07 12.86 -27.88
N ARG A 24 48.53 11.63 -27.74
CA ARG A 24 49.11 10.33 -28.10
C ARG A 24 50.33 9.82 -27.33
N THR A 25 50.11 8.70 -26.63
CA THR A 25 50.98 7.52 -26.82
C THR A 25 50.14 6.25 -26.84
N SER A 26 50.09 5.64 -28.02
CA SER A 26 49.62 4.28 -28.28
C SER A 26 50.75 3.30 -27.98
N VAL A 27 50.45 2.22 -27.26
CA VAL A 27 51.12 0.92 -27.46
C VAL A 27 50.02 -0.12 -27.54
N GLY A 28 49.96 -0.81 -28.66
CA GLY A 28 49.19 -2.02 -28.84
C GLY A 28 50.09 -3.18 -29.26
N ILE A 29 49.43 -4.30 -29.56
CA ILE A 29 49.91 -5.58 -30.12
C ILE A 29 50.26 -6.63 -29.05
N SER A 30 49.85 -7.90 -29.10
CA SER A 30 48.76 -8.65 -29.75
C SER A 30 48.83 -10.11 -29.25
N GLY A 31 47.76 -10.88 -29.50
CA GLY A 31 47.75 -12.35 -29.56
C GLY A 31 47.46 -13.08 -28.25
N ALA A 32 46.77 -14.20 -28.18
CA ALA A 32 45.81 -14.91 -29.02
C ALA A 32 45.32 -16.13 -28.19
N SER A 33 44.02 -16.43 -28.25
CA SER A 33 43.40 -17.78 -28.21
C SER A 33 43.95 -18.85 -27.24
N ALA A 34 43.12 -19.29 -26.29
CA ALA A 34 42.60 -20.67 -26.28
C ALA A 34 41.49 -20.83 -25.24
N ALA A 35 40.49 -21.62 -25.60
CA ALA A 35 39.36 -22.04 -24.79
C ALA A 35 39.81 -22.89 -23.59
N ASP A 36 39.08 -22.77 -22.48
CA ASP A 36 38.87 -23.90 -21.58
C ASP A 36 37.53 -23.75 -20.85
N ASP A 37 36.70 -24.77 -21.07
CA ASP A 37 35.44 -25.06 -20.42
C ASP A 37 35.60 -25.19 -18.90
N MET A 38 34.73 -24.56 -18.11
CA MET A 38 34.28 -25.16 -16.86
C MET A 38 32.88 -24.70 -16.41
N PRO A 39 32.12 -25.59 -15.74
CA PRO A 39 30.66 -25.62 -15.87
C PRO A 39 29.91 -24.94 -14.72
N CYS A 40 28.71 -24.45 -15.07
CA CYS A 40 27.71 -23.91 -14.17
C CYS A 40 27.01 -25.05 -13.38
N PRO A 41 26.84 -24.96 -12.05
CA PRO A 41 26.40 -26.09 -11.24
C PRO A 41 24.94 -25.94 -10.82
N LEU A 42 23.96 -26.40 -11.61
CA LEU A 42 22.63 -26.74 -11.08
C LEU A 42 22.04 -27.90 -11.88
N GLY A 43 22.13 -29.09 -11.28
CA GLY A 43 21.57 -30.31 -11.80
C GLY A 43 20.06 -30.46 -11.53
N ARG A 44 19.43 -31.11 -12.52
CA ARG A 44 18.50 -32.25 -12.33
C ARG A 44 17.02 -31.91 -12.09
N PHE A 45 16.30 -31.67 -13.18
CA PHE A 45 14.89 -32.06 -13.31
C PHE A 45 14.77 -33.27 -14.22
N LEU A 46 14.49 -34.42 -13.61
CA LEU A 46 14.18 -35.68 -14.30
C LEU A 46 12.75 -35.64 -14.84
N ARG A 47 12.61 -35.97 -16.12
CA ARG A 47 11.36 -36.30 -16.80
C ARG A 47 10.80 -37.60 -16.22
N CYS A 48 9.49 -37.67 -15.98
CA CYS A 48 8.78 -38.92 -15.72
C CYS A 48 7.78 -39.19 -16.85
N SER A 49 7.94 -40.34 -17.52
CA SER A 49 6.96 -40.95 -18.44
C SER A 49 6.11 -41.96 -17.65
N PRO A 50 4.85 -42.22 -18.02
CA PRO A 50 3.98 -43.16 -17.31
C PRO A 50 4.04 -44.56 -17.94
N ASP A 51 4.06 -45.63 -17.13
CA ASP A 51 3.15 -46.77 -17.37
C ASP A 51 3.11 -47.84 -16.24
N GLN A 52 1.89 -48.37 -16.07
CA GLN A 52 1.46 -49.75 -15.76
C GLN A 52 1.83 -50.54 -14.46
N ARG A 53 0.73 -50.79 -13.71
CA ARG A 53 0.18 -52.07 -13.21
C ARG A 53 1.03 -52.98 -12.30
N ALA A 54 0.51 -53.17 -11.07
CA ALA A 54 0.34 -54.51 -10.49
C ALA A 54 -0.81 -54.52 -9.46
N ARG A 55 -1.71 -55.49 -9.61
CA ARG A 55 -2.85 -55.84 -8.73
C ARG A 55 -2.43 -57.00 -7.81
N SER A 56 -2.85 -56.95 -6.54
CA SER A 56 -3.26 -58.07 -5.67
C SER A 56 -3.29 -57.56 -4.22
N ALA A 57 -4.07 -58.02 -3.26
CA ALA A 57 -5.29 -58.80 -3.16
C ALA A 57 -5.78 -58.50 -1.72
N LEU A 58 -7.04 -58.11 -1.51
CA LEU A 58 -7.63 -57.97 -0.19
C LEU A 58 -8.91 -58.80 -0.14
N GLY A 59 -8.84 -59.88 0.62
CA GLY A 59 -9.99 -60.67 1.01
C GLY A 59 -10.56 -60.18 2.35
N SER A 60 -11.84 -60.50 2.50
CA SER A 60 -12.47 -60.90 3.77
C SER A 60 -13.18 -59.83 4.63
N LEU A 61 -14.51 -59.99 4.64
CA LEU A 61 -15.46 -59.89 5.76
C LEU A 61 -15.84 -58.49 6.29
N ARG A 62 -17.03 -58.04 5.87
CA ARG A 62 -17.84 -57.03 6.58
C ARG A 62 -18.70 -57.73 7.64
N SER A 63 -18.38 -57.49 8.92
CA SER A 63 -19.33 -57.61 10.03
C SER A 63 -19.75 -56.21 10.47
N GLY A 64 -21.04 -56.05 10.79
CA GLY A 64 -21.66 -54.77 11.11
C GLY A 64 -21.09 -54.12 12.35
N MET A 65 -20.80 -52.82 12.27
CA MET A 65 -20.55 -51.98 13.43
C MET A 65 -21.39 -50.71 13.30
N VAL A 66 -22.26 -50.55 14.30
CA VAL A 66 -23.12 -49.40 14.55
C VAL A 66 -22.26 -48.13 14.53
N ARG A 67 -22.62 -47.15 13.69
CA ARG A 67 -21.95 -45.85 13.67
C ARG A 67 -22.37 -45.06 14.91
N ASN A 68 -21.55 -45.10 15.96
CA ASN A 68 -21.54 -44.03 16.94
C ASN A 68 -20.96 -42.78 16.27
N LYS A 69 -21.75 -41.70 16.19
CA LYS A 69 -21.25 -40.37 15.81
C LYS A 69 -20.21 -39.96 16.87
N PRO A 70 -18.95 -39.64 16.51
CA PRO A 70 -18.06 -39.00 17.44
C PRO A 70 -18.62 -37.62 17.76
N GLY A 71 -18.83 -37.36 19.05
CA GLY A 71 -19.20 -36.05 19.56
C GLY A 71 -18.17 -35.02 19.10
N VAL A 72 -18.68 -33.86 18.68
CA VAL A 72 -17.89 -32.69 18.35
C VAL A 72 -17.02 -32.36 19.57
N ALA A 73 -15.73 -32.61 19.45
CA ALA A 73 -14.75 -32.21 20.44
C ALA A 73 -14.84 -30.69 20.59
N MET A 74 -15.20 -30.24 21.78
CA MET A 74 -15.15 -28.86 22.23
C MET A 74 -13.76 -28.32 21.91
N TYR A 75 -13.65 -27.40 20.95
CA TYR A 75 -12.38 -26.78 20.58
C TYR A 75 -11.69 -26.28 21.85
N ALA A 76 -10.49 -26.80 22.13
CA ALA A 76 -9.64 -26.26 23.18
C ALA A 76 -9.50 -24.76 22.92
N ARG A 77 -9.87 -23.93 23.89
CA ARG A 77 -9.75 -22.48 23.78
C ARG A 77 -8.29 -22.16 23.42
N GLU A 78 -8.07 -21.59 22.23
CA GLU A 78 -6.76 -21.10 21.83
C GLU A 78 -6.24 -20.18 22.95
N ALA A 79 -5.00 -20.42 23.39
CA ALA A 79 -4.44 -19.65 24.49
C ALA A 79 -4.33 -18.18 24.09
N LEU A 80 -4.74 -17.27 24.99
CA LEU A 80 -4.57 -15.84 24.76
C LEU A 80 -3.08 -15.51 24.64
N ASP A 81 -2.73 -14.85 23.54
CA ASP A 81 -1.40 -14.30 23.31
C ASP A 81 -1.46 -12.76 23.28
N PRO A 82 -1.05 -12.08 24.37
CA PRO A 82 -1.05 -10.63 24.47
C PRO A 82 -0.19 -9.91 23.42
N SER A 83 0.79 -10.59 22.82
CA SER A 83 1.73 -9.97 21.87
C SER A 83 1.19 -9.97 20.44
N ARG A 84 0.18 -10.81 20.16
CA ARG A 84 -0.36 -11.02 18.81
C ARG A 84 -1.48 -10.06 18.43
N SER A 85 -2.26 -9.60 19.42
CA SER A 85 -3.44 -8.77 19.17
C SER A 85 -3.71 -7.84 20.35
N PHE A 86 -4.03 -6.58 20.05
CA PHE A 86 -4.51 -5.64 21.08
C PHE A 86 -5.74 -6.17 21.80
N TRP A 87 -6.62 -6.94 21.14
CA TRP A 87 -7.77 -7.55 21.81
C TRP A 87 -7.39 -8.65 22.78
N HIS A 88 -6.35 -9.44 22.46
CA HIS A 88 -5.80 -10.41 23.40
C HIS A 88 -5.13 -9.72 24.59
N PHE A 89 -4.39 -8.65 24.33
CA PHE A 89 -3.79 -7.81 25.38
C PHE A 89 -4.87 -7.24 26.31
N ILE A 90 -5.90 -6.61 25.76
CA ILE A 90 -7.02 -6.04 26.53
C ILE A 90 -7.72 -7.14 27.35
N ALA A 91 -8.00 -8.31 26.77
CA ALA A 91 -8.65 -9.41 27.48
C ALA A 91 -7.84 -9.90 28.68
N VAL A 92 -6.52 -10.08 28.51
CA VAL A 92 -5.61 -10.49 29.59
C VAL A 92 -5.52 -9.42 30.67
N HIS A 93 -5.41 -8.15 30.30
CA HIS A 93 -5.34 -7.04 31.24
C HIS A 93 -6.67 -6.82 31.98
N LEU A 94 -7.81 -6.97 31.32
CA LEU A 94 -9.13 -6.89 31.96
C LEU A 94 -9.26 -7.95 33.07
N ARG A 95 -8.86 -9.20 32.76
CA ARG A 95 -8.83 -10.28 33.76
C ARG A 95 -7.86 -9.99 34.90
N ARG A 96 -6.65 -9.53 34.58
CA ARG A 96 -5.60 -9.21 35.57
C ARG A 96 -6.05 -8.11 36.53
N TYR A 97 -6.67 -7.04 36.02
CA TYR A 97 -7.18 -5.96 36.87
C TYR A 97 -8.36 -6.42 37.73
N ARG A 98 -9.27 -7.23 37.18
CA ARG A 98 -10.37 -7.82 37.95
C ARG A 98 -9.84 -8.65 39.13
N GLU A 99 -8.86 -9.51 38.87
CA GLU A 99 -8.26 -10.37 39.91
C GLU A 99 -7.47 -9.55 40.94
N ALA A 100 -6.75 -8.51 40.52
CA ALA A 100 -6.01 -7.60 41.43
C ALA A 100 -6.95 -6.84 42.39
N HIS A 101 -8.17 -6.50 41.96
CA HIS A 101 -9.19 -5.88 42.81
C HIS A 101 -10.05 -6.89 43.58
N GLY A 102 -9.71 -8.19 43.54
CA GLY A 102 -10.45 -9.24 44.24
C GLY A 102 -11.89 -9.43 43.74
N MET A 103 -12.22 -8.94 42.53
CA MET A 103 -13.57 -8.98 42.00
C MET A 103 -13.85 -10.33 41.34
N SER A 104 -15.03 -10.90 41.60
CA SER A 104 -15.52 -12.05 40.85
C SER A 104 -16.01 -11.61 39.46
N GLY A 105 -16.03 -12.53 38.49
CA GLY A 105 -16.61 -12.23 37.18
C GLY A 105 -18.09 -11.82 37.24
N GLN A 106 -18.83 -12.30 38.25
CA GLN A 106 -20.22 -11.88 38.49
C GLN A 106 -20.29 -10.44 39.00
N ALA A 107 -19.38 -10.05 39.91
CA ALA A 107 -19.33 -8.68 40.43
C ALA A 107 -19.00 -7.67 39.33
N LEU A 108 -18.04 -7.99 38.46
CA LEU A 108 -17.75 -7.15 37.29
C LEU A 108 -18.95 -7.08 36.33
N ALA A 109 -19.65 -8.20 36.10
CA ALA A 109 -20.82 -8.24 35.25
C ALA A 109 -21.94 -7.32 35.77
N THR A 110 -22.19 -7.33 37.07
CA THR A 110 -23.14 -6.41 37.73
C THR A 110 -22.71 -4.95 37.60
N ALA A 111 -21.42 -4.63 37.75
CA ALA A 111 -20.92 -3.27 37.57
C ALA A 111 -21.08 -2.76 36.13
N LEU A 112 -20.99 -3.65 35.14
CA LEU A 112 -21.13 -3.35 33.71
C LEU A 112 -22.57 -3.45 33.19
N ASP A 113 -23.54 -3.78 34.05
CA ASP A 113 -24.94 -4.05 33.66
C ASP A 113 -25.05 -5.10 32.54
N CYS A 114 -24.35 -6.23 32.69
CA CYS A 114 -24.37 -7.31 31.71
C CYS A 114 -24.30 -8.72 32.35
N ASP A 115 -24.49 -9.75 31.53
CA ASP A 115 -24.36 -11.14 31.96
C ASP A 115 -22.91 -11.55 32.25
N ARG A 116 -22.70 -12.44 33.23
CA ARG A 116 -21.39 -13.04 33.53
C ARG A 116 -20.76 -13.74 32.32
N SER A 117 -21.58 -14.30 31.43
CA SER A 117 -21.11 -14.92 30.19
C SER A 117 -20.46 -13.90 29.24
N THR A 118 -20.89 -12.64 29.27
CA THR A 118 -20.31 -11.54 28.49
C THR A 118 -18.94 -11.16 29.03
N VAL A 119 -18.79 -11.04 30.35
CA VAL A 119 -17.47 -10.83 30.99
C VAL A 119 -16.50 -11.96 30.66
N SER A 120 -16.95 -13.22 30.75
CA SER A 120 -16.10 -14.35 30.37
C SER A 120 -15.68 -14.33 28.89
N ARG A 121 -16.52 -13.79 28.00
CA ARG A 121 -16.19 -13.65 26.57
C ARG A 121 -15.22 -12.49 26.33
N TYR A 122 -15.35 -11.39 27.06
CA TYR A 122 -14.36 -10.30 27.06
C TYR A 122 -12.99 -10.79 27.53
N GLU A 123 -12.92 -11.50 28.66
CA GLU A 123 -11.67 -12.04 29.21
C GLU A 123 -11.06 -13.17 28.38
N SER A 124 -11.78 -13.72 27.39
CA SER A 124 -11.26 -14.73 26.47
C SER A 124 -11.05 -14.20 25.05
N ALA A 125 -11.16 -12.87 24.85
CA ALA A 125 -11.08 -12.22 23.54
C ALA A 125 -12.03 -12.78 22.47
N THR A 126 -13.03 -13.57 22.86
CA THR A 126 -14.05 -14.11 21.93
C THR A 126 -15.14 -13.09 21.64
N LEU A 127 -15.22 -12.03 22.44
CA LEU A 127 -16.05 -10.86 22.21
C LEU A 127 -15.24 -9.61 22.53
N LYS A 128 -15.30 -8.61 21.65
CA LYS A 128 -14.69 -7.30 21.89
C LYS A 128 -15.45 -6.54 22.98
N ILE A 129 -14.72 -5.98 23.93
CA ILE A 129 -15.32 -5.10 24.93
C ILE A 129 -15.82 -3.82 24.24
N ARG A 130 -17.02 -3.38 24.63
CA ARG A 130 -17.64 -2.16 24.06
C ARG A 130 -16.99 -0.91 24.67
N PRO A 131 -16.85 0.20 23.91
CA PRO A 131 -16.33 1.46 24.44
C PRO A 131 -17.03 1.92 25.72
N ALA A 132 -18.37 1.86 25.77
CA ALA A 132 -19.14 2.22 26.95
C ALA A 132 -18.81 1.37 28.19
N HIS A 133 -18.55 0.07 28.02
CA HIS A 133 -18.14 -0.79 29.13
C HIS A 133 -16.71 -0.45 29.59
N ALA A 134 -15.83 -0.08 28.68
CA ALA A 134 -14.47 0.31 29.00
C ALA A 134 -14.39 1.57 29.85
N GLU A 135 -15.22 2.56 29.56
CA GLU A 135 -15.33 3.76 30.39
C GLU A 135 -15.83 3.45 31.80
N ILE A 136 -16.75 2.48 31.95
CA ILE A 136 -17.20 2.01 33.27
C ILE A 136 -16.05 1.32 34.00
N VAL A 137 -15.31 0.44 33.30
CA VAL A 137 -14.12 -0.23 33.84
C VAL A 137 -13.08 0.80 34.30
N ASP A 138 -12.83 1.83 33.48
CA ASP A 138 -11.85 2.88 33.79
C ASP A 138 -12.24 3.69 35.03
N ARG A 139 -13.54 3.98 35.21
CA ARG A 139 -14.04 4.61 36.44
C ARG A 139 -14.00 3.69 37.64
N LEU A 140 -14.29 2.41 37.46
CA LEU A 140 -14.34 1.41 38.53
C LEU A 140 -12.96 1.15 39.16
N TRP A 141 -11.91 1.15 38.35
CA TRP A 141 -10.54 0.87 38.78
C TRP A 141 -9.60 2.09 38.73
N GLU A 142 -10.16 3.29 38.48
CA GLU A 142 -9.43 4.56 38.42
C GLU A 142 -8.23 4.53 37.44
N THR A 143 -8.37 3.83 36.32
CA THR A 143 -7.27 3.62 35.34
C THR A 143 -7.08 4.78 34.36
N ASN A 144 -7.70 5.94 34.63
CA ASN A 144 -7.50 7.17 33.87
C ASN A 144 -7.66 6.99 32.34
N ASN A 145 -8.79 6.41 31.92
CA ASN A 145 -9.14 6.13 30.51
C ASN A 145 -8.21 5.14 29.77
N MET A 146 -7.41 4.35 30.47
CA MET A 146 -6.51 3.37 29.85
C MET A 146 -7.28 2.37 28.97
N PHE A 147 -8.38 1.77 29.45
CA PHE A 147 -9.12 0.77 28.69
C PHE A 147 -9.85 1.39 27.50
N ALA A 148 -10.47 2.55 27.68
CA ALA A 148 -11.10 3.31 26.60
C ALA A 148 -10.07 3.66 25.49
N ASN A 149 -8.87 4.11 25.87
CA ASN A 149 -7.80 4.40 24.92
C ASN A 149 -7.32 3.13 24.19
N LEU A 150 -7.13 2.02 24.91
CA LEU A 150 -6.70 0.75 24.32
C LEU A 150 -7.70 0.20 23.31
N ILE A 151 -8.99 0.29 23.60
CA ILE A 151 -10.05 -0.07 22.64
C ILE A 151 -9.99 0.84 21.42
N GLY A 152 -9.85 2.15 21.61
CA GLY A 152 -9.69 3.09 20.50
C GLY A 152 -8.48 2.76 19.61
N PHE A 153 -7.38 2.22 20.16
CA PHE A 153 -6.27 1.69 19.36
C PHE A 153 -6.60 0.36 18.69
N ALA A 154 -7.24 -0.56 19.41
CA ALA A 154 -7.58 -1.89 18.90
C ALA A 154 -8.62 -1.85 17.77
N ASP A 155 -9.61 -0.96 17.86
CA ASP A 155 -10.61 -0.74 16.81
C ASP A 155 -9.93 -0.16 15.56
N ARG A 156 -9.10 0.87 15.68
CA ARG A 156 -8.32 1.42 14.54
C ARG A 156 -7.39 0.39 13.90
N ALA A 157 -6.81 -0.51 14.69
CA ALA A 157 -5.97 -1.60 14.19
C ALA A 157 -6.77 -2.70 13.47
N ASP A 158 -8.01 -2.98 13.93
CA ASP A 158 -8.87 -4.01 13.35
C ASP A 158 -9.72 -3.53 12.16
N GLU A 159 -10.18 -2.28 12.17
CA GLU A 159 -11.18 -1.77 11.22
C GLU A 159 -10.65 -1.48 9.81
N GLY A 160 -9.37 -1.67 9.53
CA GLY A 160 -8.87 -1.38 8.18
C GLY A 160 -9.12 0.10 7.79
N ASP A 161 -9.12 0.99 8.79
CA ASP A 161 -9.35 2.43 8.69
C ASP A 161 -8.21 3.16 7.93
N TRP A 162 -7.34 2.41 7.25
CA TRP A 162 -6.27 2.93 6.41
C TRP A 162 -6.83 3.75 5.24
N LEU A 163 -8.03 3.44 4.71
CA LEU A 163 -8.59 4.19 3.58
C LEU A 163 -9.24 5.51 4.03
N LEU A 164 -9.91 5.52 5.19
CA LEU A 164 -10.45 6.73 5.82
C LEU A 164 -9.33 7.62 6.38
N SER A 165 -8.22 7.03 6.85
CA SER A 165 -7.00 7.79 7.15
C SER A 165 -6.25 8.24 5.89
N LEU A 166 -6.25 7.47 4.79
CA LEU A 166 -5.63 7.90 3.53
C LEU A 166 -6.34 9.10 2.93
N ALA A 167 -7.66 9.10 2.85
CA ALA A 167 -8.41 10.25 2.37
C ALA A 167 -8.12 11.51 3.21
N GLU A 168 -7.95 11.35 4.53
CA GLU A 168 -7.58 12.47 5.41
C GLU A 168 -6.15 12.97 5.19
N PHE A 169 -5.20 12.06 5.01
CA PHE A 169 -3.82 12.42 4.71
C PHE A 169 -3.69 13.07 3.32
N GLU A 170 -4.33 12.53 2.29
CA GLU A 170 -4.39 13.12 0.95
C GLU A 170 -4.99 14.52 1.00
N ARG A 171 -6.10 14.71 1.72
CA ARG A 171 -6.78 16.00 1.90
C ARG A 171 -5.87 17.05 2.52
N ARG A 172 -4.99 16.67 3.44
CA ARG A 172 -4.07 17.57 4.16
C ARG A 172 -2.67 17.64 3.56
N ALA A 173 -2.34 16.79 2.59
CA ALA A 173 -1.01 16.73 2.03
C ALA A 173 -0.63 18.04 1.34
N THR A 174 0.66 18.36 1.38
CA THR A 174 1.29 19.44 0.59
C THR A 174 1.98 18.88 -0.65
N ARG A 175 2.40 17.61 -0.60
CA ARG A 175 2.97 16.85 -1.71
C ARG A 175 2.42 15.43 -1.70
N ILE A 176 2.08 14.93 -2.88
CA ILE A 176 1.68 13.54 -3.09
C ILE A 176 2.51 12.98 -4.23
N ARG A 177 3.24 11.91 -3.98
CA ARG A 177 4.10 11.20 -4.93
C ARG A 177 3.60 9.77 -5.03
N MET A 178 3.24 9.30 -6.21
CA MET A 178 2.60 7.99 -6.38
C MET A 178 3.29 7.19 -7.49
N TRP A 179 3.40 5.89 -7.26
CA TRP A 179 3.79 4.90 -8.26
C TRP A 179 2.68 3.87 -8.39
N GLU A 180 2.22 3.66 -9.63
CA GLU A 180 1.29 2.59 -9.96
C GLU A 180 1.80 1.84 -11.19
N PHE A 181 1.90 0.51 -11.08
CA PHE A 181 2.46 -0.31 -12.15
C PHE A 181 1.41 -0.76 -13.18
N ALA A 182 0.19 -1.06 -12.75
CA ALA A 182 -0.81 -1.77 -13.58
C ALA A 182 -2.13 -1.03 -13.82
N VAL A 183 -2.43 -0.02 -13.02
CA VAL A 183 -3.70 0.72 -13.08
C VAL A 183 -3.42 2.20 -12.89
N VAL A 184 -4.29 3.06 -13.43
CA VAL A 184 -4.19 4.50 -13.18
C VAL A 184 -4.42 4.79 -11.68
N PRO A 185 -3.61 5.62 -11.01
CA PRO A 185 -3.80 5.97 -9.60
C PRO A 185 -5.18 6.55 -9.34
N GLY A 186 -5.81 6.17 -8.22
CA GLY A 186 -7.20 6.55 -7.90
C GLY A 186 -7.49 8.06 -7.94
N LEU A 187 -6.52 8.91 -7.58
CA LEU A 187 -6.66 10.37 -7.66
C LEU A 187 -6.73 10.91 -9.10
N LEU A 188 -6.24 10.15 -10.08
CA LEU A 188 -6.20 10.55 -11.49
C LEU A 188 -7.29 9.86 -12.32
N GLN A 189 -8.15 9.05 -11.70
CA GLN A 189 -9.20 8.31 -12.41
C GLN A 189 -10.39 9.20 -12.79
N THR A 190 -11.04 8.88 -13.91
CA THR A 190 -12.40 9.32 -14.25
C THR A 190 -13.41 8.43 -13.52
N SER A 191 -14.67 8.89 -13.40
CA SER A 191 -15.73 8.10 -12.76
C SER A 191 -15.94 6.75 -13.44
N ASP A 192 -15.91 6.71 -14.77
CA ASP A 192 -16.21 5.51 -15.53
C ASP A 192 -15.07 4.49 -15.45
N TYR A 193 -13.83 4.97 -15.49
CA TYR A 193 -12.65 4.12 -15.26
C TYR A 193 -12.65 3.57 -13.83
N ALA A 194 -12.91 4.44 -12.83
CA ALA A 194 -12.98 4.05 -11.43
C ALA A 194 -14.06 2.99 -11.19
N ARG A 195 -15.25 3.16 -11.77
CA ARG A 195 -16.35 2.18 -11.72
C ARG A 195 -15.93 0.86 -12.34
N ALA A 196 -15.32 0.87 -13.52
CA ALA A 196 -14.85 -0.34 -14.20
C ALA A 196 -13.77 -1.09 -13.39
N ALA A 197 -12.84 -0.36 -12.77
CA ALA A 197 -11.83 -0.95 -11.90
C ALA A 197 -12.44 -1.54 -10.61
N LEU A 198 -13.41 -0.86 -9.99
CA LEU A 198 -14.10 -1.33 -8.79
C LEU A 198 -14.95 -2.58 -9.04
N LEU A 199 -15.58 -2.70 -10.22
CA LEU A 199 -16.36 -3.88 -10.60
C LEU A 199 -15.52 -5.17 -10.63
N ALA A 200 -14.22 -5.06 -10.93
CA ALA A 200 -13.30 -6.20 -10.89
C ALA A 200 -12.88 -6.56 -9.45
N GLY A 201 -12.93 -5.59 -8.53
CA GLY A 201 -12.74 -5.83 -7.10
C GLY A 201 -14.00 -6.45 -6.50
N ALA A 202 -13.85 -7.31 -5.50
CA ALA A 202 -14.99 -7.86 -4.75
C ALA A 202 -15.60 -6.80 -3.82
N THR A 203 -16.15 -5.72 -4.39
CA THR A 203 -16.87 -4.68 -3.65
C THR A 203 -18.25 -5.17 -3.24
N ASN A 204 -18.67 -4.81 -2.02
CA ASN A 204 -20.01 -5.09 -1.51
C ASN A 204 -21.02 -4.01 -1.90
N ASP A 205 -20.54 -2.79 -2.21
CA ASP A 205 -21.36 -1.62 -2.58
C ASP A 205 -20.57 -0.72 -3.55
N LEU A 206 -20.78 -0.96 -4.84
CA LEU A 206 -20.08 -0.27 -5.91
C LEU A 206 -20.32 1.24 -5.90
N GLU A 207 -21.56 1.68 -5.66
CA GLU A 207 -21.91 3.11 -5.73
C GLU A 207 -21.28 3.85 -4.55
N ALA A 208 -21.37 3.30 -3.33
CA ALA A 208 -20.74 3.91 -2.17
C ALA A 208 -19.21 3.98 -2.29
N ASP A 209 -18.56 2.95 -2.85
CA ASP A 209 -17.11 2.94 -3.07
C ASP A 209 -16.69 3.91 -4.18
N LEU A 210 -17.48 4.02 -5.25
CA LEU A 210 -17.27 5.00 -6.31
C LEU A 210 -17.41 6.43 -5.79
N ASP A 211 -18.48 6.72 -5.06
CA ASP A 211 -18.72 8.02 -4.43
C ASP A 211 -17.58 8.39 -3.48
N ARG A 212 -17.11 7.44 -2.66
CA ARG A 212 -15.97 7.65 -1.77
C ARG A 212 -14.70 7.99 -2.55
N ARG A 213 -14.43 7.27 -3.66
CA ARG A 213 -13.25 7.51 -4.50
C ARG A 213 -13.31 8.88 -5.20
N MET A 214 -14.46 9.25 -5.76
CA MET A 214 -14.63 10.54 -6.44
C MET A 214 -14.61 11.70 -5.45
N SER A 215 -15.26 11.57 -4.28
CA SER A 215 -15.22 12.57 -3.21
C SER A 215 -13.81 12.81 -2.70
N ARG A 216 -13.01 11.74 -2.57
CA ARG A 216 -11.60 11.81 -2.18
C ARG A 216 -10.77 12.59 -3.20
N LYS A 217 -10.98 12.35 -4.51
CA LYS A 217 -10.34 13.12 -5.58
C LYS A 217 -10.69 14.61 -5.50
N SER A 218 -11.98 14.96 -5.42
CA SER A 218 -12.43 16.34 -5.29
C SER A 218 -11.85 17.03 -4.06
N ALA A 219 -11.78 16.34 -2.92
CA ALA A 219 -11.19 16.89 -1.69
C ALA A 219 -9.69 17.27 -1.82
N VAL A 220 -8.99 16.71 -2.81
CA VAL A 220 -7.58 17.03 -3.11
C VAL A 220 -7.47 18.14 -4.16
N PHE A 221 -8.18 18.02 -5.28
CA PHE A 221 -8.03 18.93 -6.42
C PHE A 221 -8.79 20.26 -6.25
N ASP A 222 -9.92 20.28 -5.53
CA ASP A 222 -10.78 21.47 -5.39
C ASP A 222 -10.33 22.40 -4.25
N ARG A 223 -9.15 22.15 -3.69
CA ARG A 223 -8.55 22.99 -2.65
C ARG A 223 -8.11 24.33 -3.23
N LYS A 224 -8.19 25.38 -2.40
CA LYS A 224 -7.61 26.70 -2.73
C LYS A 224 -6.12 26.63 -3.06
N ASP A 225 -5.41 25.76 -2.34
CA ASP A 225 -4.00 25.44 -2.57
C ASP A 225 -3.86 23.90 -2.68
N PRO A 226 -3.98 23.34 -3.89
CA PRO A 226 -3.87 21.90 -4.11
C PRO A 226 -2.44 21.40 -3.90
N PRO A 227 -2.22 20.15 -3.46
CA PRO A 227 -0.88 19.63 -3.26
C PRO A 227 -0.13 19.53 -4.58
N ARG A 228 1.21 19.54 -4.50
CA ARG A 228 2.03 19.13 -5.65
C ARG A 228 1.92 17.63 -5.83
N ILE A 229 1.38 17.20 -6.97
CA ILE A 229 1.17 15.79 -7.32
C ILE A 229 2.24 15.36 -8.31
N THR A 230 2.92 14.24 -8.04
CA THR A 230 3.80 13.58 -8.99
C THR A 230 3.41 12.12 -9.11
N ALA A 231 2.96 11.71 -10.29
CA ALA A 231 2.53 10.36 -10.56
C ALA A 231 3.44 9.70 -11.58
N PHE A 232 4.02 8.57 -11.19
CA PHE A 232 4.69 7.66 -12.08
C PHE A 232 3.73 6.56 -12.50
N LEU A 233 3.50 6.44 -13.80
CA LEU A 233 2.63 5.43 -14.40
C LEU A 233 3.50 4.37 -15.08
N GLY A 234 3.33 3.12 -14.70
CA GLY A 234 3.91 2.01 -15.45
C GLY A 234 3.24 1.88 -16.82
N TRP A 235 4.01 1.41 -17.81
CA TRP A 235 3.51 1.08 -19.15
C TRP A 235 2.22 0.25 -19.12
N ALA A 236 2.15 -0.76 -18.24
CA ALA A 236 0.98 -1.63 -18.13
C ALA A 236 -0.30 -0.89 -17.70
N ALA A 237 -0.20 0.21 -16.94
CA ALA A 237 -1.35 1.04 -16.58
C ALA A 237 -2.00 1.76 -17.77
N LEU A 238 -1.27 1.93 -18.88
CA LEU A 238 -1.77 2.53 -20.12
C LEU A 238 -2.24 1.46 -21.11
N GLN A 239 -1.67 0.26 -21.06
CA GLN A 239 -1.98 -0.82 -22.01
C GLN A 239 -3.11 -1.75 -21.54
N GLN A 240 -3.29 -1.90 -20.22
CA GLN A 240 -4.34 -2.74 -19.68
C GLN A 240 -5.70 -2.10 -19.93
N LEU A 241 -6.52 -2.73 -20.76
CA LEU A 241 -7.88 -2.24 -21.03
C LEU A 241 -8.76 -2.44 -19.79
N VAL A 242 -9.08 -1.34 -19.10
CA VAL A 242 -10.02 -1.31 -17.97
C VAL A 242 -11.36 -0.75 -18.44
N GLY A 243 -12.39 -1.58 -18.38
CA GLY A 243 -13.69 -1.25 -18.96
C GLY A 243 -13.70 -1.44 -20.48
N SER A 244 -14.07 -0.40 -21.23
CA SER A 244 -14.09 -0.41 -22.70
C SER A 244 -13.01 0.50 -23.29
N ARG A 245 -12.81 0.43 -24.61
CA ARG A 245 -11.87 1.31 -25.33
C ARG A 245 -12.25 2.78 -25.19
N GLU A 246 -13.55 3.08 -25.17
CA GLU A 246 -14.08 4.43 -24.97
C GLU A 246 -13.77 4.94 -23.56
N ILE A 247 -13.93 4.10 -22.53
CA ILE A 247 -13.59 4.45 -21.14
C ILE A 247 -12.09 4.70 -21.01
N MET A 248 -11.27 3.83 -21.60
CA MET A 248 -9.81 3.98 -21.55
C MET A 248 -9.34 5.24 -22.30
N ARG A 249 -9.92 5.51 -23.47
CA ARG A 249 -9.68 6.75 -24.23
C ARG A 249 -10.00 7.97 -23.38
N ALA A 250 -11.17 8.01 -22.75
CA ALA A 250 -11.56 9.12 -21.87
C ALA A 250 -10.61 9.25 -20.67
N GLN A 251 -10.15 8.14 -20.10
CA GLN A 251 -9.16 8.15 -19.02
C GLN A 251 -7.81 8.72 -19.46
N VAL A 252 -7.28 8.30 -20.62
CA VAL A 252 -6.00 8.81 -21.14
C VAL A 252 -6.11 10.29 -21.52
N ALA A 253 -7.21 10.71 -22.15
CA ALA A 253 -7.49 12.12 -22.42
C ALA A 253 -7.47 12.95 -21.13
N HIS A 254 -8.09 12.44 -20.06
CA HIS A 254 -8.08 13.08 -18.76
C HIS A 254 -6.66 13.19 -18.16
N LEU A 255 -5.80 12.19 -18.35
CA LEU A 255 -4.40 12.27 -17.91
C LEU A 255 -3.62 13.35 -18.68
N VAL A 256 -3.88 13.52 -19.97
CA VAL A 256 -3.29 14.60 -20.78
C VAL A 256 -3.71 15.96 -20.22
N GLU A 257 -5.00 16.18 -19.97
CA GLU A 257 -5.53 17.40 -19.35
C GLU A 257 -4.90 17.65 -17.98
N LEU A 258 -4.85 16.63 -17.11
CA LEU A 258 -4.25 16.75 -15.79
C LEU A 258 -2.76 17.12 -15.85
N SER A 259 -2.05 16.65 -16.88
CA SER A 259 -0.63 16.96 -17.07
C SER A 259 -0.36 18.43 -17.41
N GLU A 260 -1.39 19.22 -17.76
CA GLU A 260 -1.25 20.65 -18.07
C GLU A 260 -1.23 21.53 -16.81
N PHE A 261 -1.76 21.03 -15.68
CA PHE A 261 -1.71 21.77 -14.43
C PHE A 261 -0.28 21.86 -13.88
N SER A 262 0.14 23.07 -13.49
CA SER A 262 1.50 23.34 -12.98
C SER A 262 1.85 22.60 -11.69
N HIS A 263 0.85 22.20 -10.91
CA HIS A 263 1.03 21.44 -9.66
C HIS A 263 0.97 19.92 -9.88
N VAL A 264 0.74 19.44 -11.10
CA VAL A 264 0.65 18.02 -11.45
C VAL A 264 1.81 17.65 -12.38
N SER A 265 2.47 16.52 -12.10
CA SER A 265 3.51 15.96 -12.96
C SER A 265 3.23 14.48 -13.18
N ILE A 266 2.83 14.12 -14.39
CA ILE A 266 2.62 12.73 -14.79
C ILE A 266 3.83 12.29 -15.62
N ARG A 267 4.46 11.19 -15.21
CA ARG A 267 5.65 10.63 -15.85
C ARG A 267 5.42 9.15 -16.14
N VAL A 268 5.75 8.72 -17.35
CA VAL A 268 5.53 7.34 -17.79
C VAL A 268 6.84 6.56 -17.69
N LEU A 269 6.78 5.36 -17.12
CA LEU A 269 7.86 4.39 -17.18
C LEU A 269 7.55 3.41 -18.30
N GLU A 270 8.28 3.55 -19.41
CA GLU A 270 8.10 2.75 -20.62
C GLU A 270 8.56 1.30 -20.42
N ASN A 271 8.10 0.40 -21.29
CA ASN A 271 8.37 -1.04 -21.21
C ASN A 271 9.87 -1.37 -21.28
N GLU A 272 10.62 -0.58 -22.04
CA GLU A 272 12.06 -0.66 -22.27
C GLU A 272 12.87 -0.41 -21.01
N ALA A 273 12.25 0.12 -19.95
CA ALA A 273 12.91 0.23 -18.66
C ALA A 273 13.43 -1.14 -18.21
N GLY A 274 12.71 -2.24 -18.42
CA GLY A 274 13.09 -3.56 -17.91
C GLY A 274 12.96 -3.66 -16.39
N ALA A 275 13.70 -4.56 -15.74
CA ALA A 275 13.55 -4.83 -14.30
C ALA A 275 13.80 -3.58 -13.44
N HIS A 276 12.84 -3.19 -12.59
CA HIS A 276 12.91 -2.02 -11.70
C HIS A 276 12.28 -2.30 -10.34
N GLN A 277 12.62 -1.50 -9.33
CA GLN A 277 12.11 -1.67 -7.96
C GLN A 277 10.59 -1.47 -7.86
N GLY A 278 9.99 -0.68 -8.76
CA GLY A 278 8.53 -0.55 -8.85
C GLY A 278 7.76 -1.84 -9.19
N LEU A 279 8.44 -2.93 -9.60
CA LEU A 279 7.79 -4.23 -9.80
C LEU A 279 7.38 -4.90 -8.49
N GLU A 280 7.89 -4.44 -7.34
CA GLU A 280 7.54 -4.96 -6.01
C GLU A 280 6.14 -4.51 -5.55
N GLY A 281 5.56 -3.50 -6.19
CA GLY A 281 4.19 -3.05 -5.92
C GLY A 281 4.03 -1.53 -5.99
N PRO A 282 2.77 -1.05 -5.94
CA PRO A 282 2.46 0.37 -5.89
C PRO A 282 2.73 0.96 -4.50
N PHE A 283 2.98 2.26 -4.47
CA PHE A 283 3.13 3.01 -3.22
C PHE A 283 2.79 4.48 -3.42
N MET A 284 2.53 5.17 -2.30
CA MET A 284 2.30 6.60 -2.25
C MET A 284 3.10 7.23 -1.11
N LEU A 285 3.86 8.28 -1.41
CA LEU A 285 4.56 9.11 -0.44
C LEU A 285 3.79 10.43 -0.28
N LEU A 286 3.37 10.73 0.95
CA LEU A 286 2.65 11.96 1.27
C LEU A 286 3.47 12.82 2.22
N THR A 287 3.50 14.14 1.97
CA THR A 287 4.06 15.11 2.91
C THR A 287 2.91 15.84 3.61
N VAL A 288 2.69 15.55 4.89
CA VAL A 288 1.60 16.12 5.72
C VAL A 288 2.21 16.78 6.95
N ASP A 289 1.84 18.03 7.24
CA ASP A 289 2.40 18.81 8.37
C ASP A 289 3.94 18.77 8.44
N HIS A 290 4.61 18.93 7.30
CA HIS A 290 6.08 18.88 7.18
C HIS A 290 6.72 17.52 7.55
N ARG A 291 5.94 16.43 7.55
CA ARG A 291 6.44 15.07 7.74
C ARG A 291 6.08 14.20 6.55
N ASP A 292 7.02 13.35 6.16
CA ASP A 292 6.81 12.36 5.12
C ASP A 292 6.27 11.07 5.73
N LEU A 293 5.29 10.48 5.04
CA LEU A 293 4.74 9.17 5.32
C LEU A 293 4.64 8.40 4.01
N ALA A 294 4.84 7.09 4.08
CA ALA A 294 4.59 6.20 2.96
C ALA A 294 3.30 5.42 3.21
N TYR A 295 2.60 5.14 2.14
CA TYR A 295 1.42 4.31 2.11
C TYR A 295 1.66 3.23 1.06
N ILE A 296 1.55 1.97 1.47
CA ILE A 296 1.69 0.80 0.60
C ILE A 296 0.39 0.01 0.63
N GLU A 297 0.01 -0.55 -0.51
CA GLU A 297 -1.20 -1.35 -0.62
C GLU A 297 -0.82 -2.83 -0.80
N ALA A 298 -1.22 -3.65 0.15
CA ALA A 298 -1.24 -5.10 0.01
C ALA A 298 -2.62 -5.53 -0.50
N THR A 299 -2.71 -6.73 -1.09
CA THR A 299 -3.94 -7.27 -1.69
C THR A 299 -5.17 -7.20 -0.78
N THR A 300 -4.98 -7.27 0.53
CA THR A 300 -6.08 -7.26 1.50
C THR A 300 -6.24 -5.92 2.23
N ARG A 301 -5.18 -5.12 2.33
CA ARG A 301 -5.11 -3.93 3.20
C ARG A 301 -4.03 -2.95 2.75
N GLY A 302 -4.27 -1.69 3.02
CA GLY A 302 -3.27 -0.64 3.03
C GLY A 302 -2.52 -0.54 4.35
N CYS A 303 -1.28 -0.06 4.29
CA CYS A 303 -0.44 0.17 5.46
C CYS A 303 0.28 1.51 5.35
N PHE A 304 0.23 2.31 6.43
CA PHE A 304 1.05 3.49 6.58
C PHE A 304 2.37 3.14 7.25
N LEU A 305 3.46 3.54 6.61
CA LEU A 305 4.79 3.53 7.17
C LEU A 305 5.08 4.95 7.65
N THR A 306 5.31 5.07 8.96
CA THR A 306 5.64 6.34 9.63
C THR A 306 7.01 6.32 10.27
N ASP A 307 7.65 5.15 10.34
CA ASP A 307 9.04 5.05 10.76
C ASP A 307 9.94 5.69 9.70
N PRO A 308 10.84 6.61 10.07
CA PRO A 308 11.69 7.31 9.11
C PRO A 308 12.55 6.38 8.25
N PHE A 309 12.99 5.23 8.78
CA PHE A 309 13.78 4.27 8.02
C PHE A 309 12.93 3.61 6.92
N ASP A 310 11.73 3.17 7.25
CA ASP A 310 10.80 2.57 6.28
C ASP A 310 10.37 3.57 5.20
N VAL A 311 10.12 4.83 5.59
CA VAL A 311 9.78 5.90 4.64
C VAL A 311 10.95 6.16 3.70
N GLN A 312 12.18 6.24 4.22
CA GLN A 312 13.39 6.43 3.41
C GLN A 312 13.59 5.30 2.40
N GLU A 313 13.32 4.05 2.78
CA GLU A 313 13.37 2.90 1.87
C GLU A 313 12.37 3.00 0.72
N VAL A 314 11.19 3.60 0.94
CA VAL A 314 10.23 3.88 -0.14
C VAL A 314 10.68 5.08 -0.99
N GLU A 315 11.31 6.09 -0.39
CA GLU A 315 11.89 7.22 -1.13
C GLU A 315 13.01 6.79 -2.08
N VAL A 316 13.90 5.89 -1.65
CA VAL A 316 14.92 5.31 -2.54
C VAL A 316 14.30 4.61 -3.75
N ARG A 317 13.21 3.85 -3.53
CA ARG A 317 12.46 3.21 -4.63
C ARG A 317 11.83 4.25 -5.56
N TYR A 318 11.26 5.31 -5.00
CA TYR A 318 10.72 6.44 -5.77
C TYR A 318 11.78 7.10 -6.65
N GLU A 319 12.97 7.37 -6.10
CA GLU A 319 14.08 7.96 -6.85
C GLU A 319 14.56 7.04 -7.98
N SER A 320 14.74 5.75 -7.69
CA SER A 320 15.11 4.73 -8.67
C SER A 320 14.13 4.64 -9.86
N ILE A 321 12.82 4.77 -9.60
CA ILE A 321 11.79 4.85 -10.65
C ILE A 321 11.88 6.18 -11.39
N SER A 322 12.06 7.28 -10.66
CA SER A 322 12.20 8.63 -11.23
C SER A 322 13.37 8.73 -12.21
N ASP A 323 14.50 8.10 -11.94
CA ASP A 323 15.68 8.14 -12.81
C ASP A 323 15.44 7.48 -14.17
N ARG A 324 14.45 6.60 -14.25
CA ARG A 324 14.16 5.78 -15.44
C ARG A 324 12.89 6.21 -16.15
N ALA A 325 11.96 6.83 -15.44
CA ALA A 325 10.73 7.35 -16.04
C ALA A 325 11.02 8.51 -16.97
N ALA A 326 10.29 8.58 -18.08
CA ALA A 326 10.39 9.69 -19.01
C ALA A 326 10.13 11.03 -18.29
N PRO A 327 10.80 12.13 -18.68
CA PRO A 327 10.47 13.46 -18.17
C PRO A 327 9.02 13.86 -18.53
N VAL A 328 8.51 14.93 -17.91
CA VAL A 328 7.09 15.32 -18.03
C VAL A 328 6.67 15.59 -19.49
N ALA A 329 7.46 16.33 -20.26
CA ALA A 329 7.10 16.67 -21.64
C ALA A 329 7.08 15.43 -22.58
N PRO A 330 8.12 14.57 -22.60
CA PRO A 330 8.06 13.29 -23.32
C PRO A 330 6.92 12.38 -22.85
N SER A 331 6.65 12.33 -21.53
CA SER A 331 5.54 11.54 -21.00
C SER A 331 4.19 12.01 -21.52
N ARG A 332 3.99 13.32 -21.68
CA ARG A 332 2.78 13.87 -22.31
C ARG A 332 2.64 13.44 -23.77
N ALA A 333 3.74 13.41 -24.52
CA ALA A 333 3.73 12.93 -25.90
C ALA A 333 3.37 11.44 -25.98
N ILE A 334 3.85 10.61 -25.05
CA ILE A 334 3.47 9.20 -24.94
C ILE A 334 1.97 9.05 -24.67
N LEU A 335 1.42 9.84 -23.74
CA LEU A 335 -0.02 9.84 -23.45
C LEU A 335 -0.87 10.28 -24.67
N GLN A 336 -0.40 11.27 -25.43
CA GLN A 336 -1.06 11.71 -26.66
C GLN A 336 -1.05 10.64 -27.74
N ALA A 337 0.08 9.96 -27.94
CA ALA A 337 0.18 8.85 -28.87
C ALA A 337 -0.74 7.68 -28.48
N GLU A 338 -0.84 7.36 -27.19
CA GLU A 338 -1.76 6.34 -26.71
C GLU A 338 -3.23 6.75 -26.92
N LEU A 339 -3.56 8.02 -26.71
CA LEU A 339 -4.90 8.54 -26.98
C LEU A 339 -5.28 8.40 -28.46
N GLU A 340 -4.33 8.64 -29.38
CA GLU A 340 -4.50 8.43 -30.81
C GLU A 340 -4.74 6.96 -31.14
N ASN A 341 -3.96 6.04 -30.54
CA ASN A 341 -4.10 4.58 -30.71
C ASN A 341 -5.45 4.02 -30.22
N LEU A 342 -6.09 4.71 -29.28
CA LEU A 342 -7.41 4.36 -28.75
C LEU A 342 -8.58 4.97 -29.57
N SER A 343 -8.29 5.71 -30.64
CA SER A 343 -9.28 6.23 -31.61
C SER A 343 -9.82 5.17 -32.55
#